data_AF-A0A951FF84-F1
#
_entry.id   AF-A0A951FF84-F1
#
_cell.length_a   1.000
_cell.length_b   1.000
_cell.length_c   1.000
_cell.angle_alpha   90.00
_cell.angle_beta   90.00
_cell.angle_gamma   90.00
#
_symmetry.space_group_name_H-M   'P 1'
#
loop_
_entity.id
_entity.type
_entity.pdbx_description
1 polymer ?
#
loop_
_entity_poly.entity_id
_entity_poly.type
_entity_poly.pdbx_seq_one_letter_code
_entity_poly.pdbx_strand_id
1 'polypeptide(L)' 'MVDSKPLRFGEADPAIDARVDELLARMTLAEKIGQMNQSDVNVLSNPAESIRSGAIGSLLSIVDP' A
#
# COMPACT_ATOMS: atom_id res chain seq x y z
N MET A 1 -2.96 -23.26 16.40
CA MET A 1 -1.90 -22.23 16.50
C MET A 1 -0.89 -22.60 15.44
N VAL A 2 -0.84 -21.89 14.32
CA VAL A 2 0.12 -22.21 13.25
C VAL A 2 1.44 -21.57 13.66
N ASP A 3 2.45 -22.40 13.94
CA ASP A 3 3.82 -21.96 14.19
C ASP A 3 4.44 -21.44 12.89
N SER A 4 4.05 -20.23 12.47
CA SER A 4 4.74 -19.53 11.38
C SER A 4 5.92 -18.77 11.97
N LYS A 5 7.10 -19.36 11.85
CA LYS A 5 8.39 -18.70 12.13
C LYS A 5 8.43 -17.35 11.39
N PRO A 6 8.73 -16.23 12.08
CA PRO A 6 8.75 -14.92 11.43
C PRO A 6 9.85 -14.88 10.35
N LEU A 7 9.50 -14.30 9.20
CA LEU A 7 10.43 -14.09 8.09
C LEU A 7 11.58 -13.19 8.55
N ARG A 8 12.81 -13.54 8.18
CA ARG A 8 13.96 -12.66 8.41
C ARG A 8 14.00 -11.56 7.36
N PHE A 9 14.68 -10.46 7.68
CA PHE A 9 14.99 -9.42 6.71
C PHE A 9 15.72 -10.04 5.51
N GLY A 10 15.14 -9.87 4.30
CA GLY A 10 15.67 -10.43 3.05
C GLY A 10 15.15 -11.83 2.67
N GLU A 11 14.37 -12.49 3.54
CA GLU A 11 13.65 -13.72 3.17
C GLU A 11 12.27 -13.35 2.63
N ALA A 12 12.01 -13.71 1.38
CA ALA A 12 10.68 -13.60 0.78
C ALA A 12 9.87 -14.87 1.07
N ASP A 13 8.61 -14.69 1.45
CA ASP A 13 7.64 -15.79 1.54
C ASP A 13 7.04 -16.00 0.15
N PRO A 14 7.21 -17.18 -0.47
CA PRO A 14 6.64 -17.45 -1.79
C PRO A 14 5.12 -17.24 -1.87
N ALA A 15 4.39 -17.40 -0.76
CA ALA A 15 2.96 -17.13 -0.71
C ALA A 15 2.65 -15.62 -0.73
N ILE A 16 3.53 -14.79 -0.16
CA ILE A 16 3.42 -13.33 -0.25
C ILE A 16 3.73 -12.89 -1.68
N ASP A 17 4.82 -13.40 -2.27
CA ASP A 17 5.21 -13.06 -3.65
C ASP A 17 4.11 -13.41 -4.66
N ALA A 18 3.55 -14.62 -4.56
CA ALA A 18 2.44 -15.04 -5.42
C ALA A 18 1.21 -14.12 -5.29
N ARG A 19 0.92 -13.64 -4.07
CA ARG A 19 -0.17 -12.69 -3.82
C ARG A 19 0.13 -11.29 -4.35
N VAL A 20 1.39 -10.85 -4.29
CA VAL A 20 1.85 -9.60 -4.91
C VAL A 20 1.67 -9.67 -6.42
N ASP A 21 2.11 -10.75 -7.05
CA ASP A 21 1.98 -10.96 -8.50
C ASP A 21 0.50 -10.97 -8.94
N GLU A 22 -0.36 -11.71 -8.22
CA GLU A 22 -1.80 -11.76 -8.50
C GLU A 22 -2.46 -10.38 -8.34
N LEU A 23 -2.03 -9.58 -7.37
CA LEU A 23 -2.54 -8.22 -7.17
C LEU A 23 -2.07 -7.28 -8.31
N LEU A 24 -0.77 -7.26 -8.61
CA LEU A 24 -0.19 -6.40 -9.64
C LEU A 24 -0.74 -6.71 -11.05
N ALA A 25 -1.10 -7.96 -11.31
CA ALA A 25 -1.74 -8.37 -12.57
C ALA A 25 -3.17 -7.81 -12.74
N ARG A 26 -3.87 -7.54 -11.64
CA ARG A 26 -5.25 -6.99 -11.65
C ARG A 26 -5.29 -5.46 -11.62
N MET A 27 -4.20 -4.81 -11.23
CA MET A 27 -4.13 -3.35 -11.14
C MET A 27 -3.98 -2.70 -12.51
N THR A 28 -4.77 -1.66 -12.74
CA THR A 28 -4.55 -0.66 -13.79
C THR A 28 -3.27 0.13 -13.54
N LEU A 29 -2.77 0.82 -14.57
CA LEU A 29 -1.64 1.74 -14.42
C LEU A 29 -1.92 2.85 -13.41
N ALA A 30 -3.16 3.38 -13.40
CA ALA A 30 -3.56 4.43 -12.48
C ALA A 30 -3.48 3.98 -11.02
N GLU A 31 -3.93 2.76 -10.71
CA GLU A 31 -3.84 2.19 -9.36
C GLU A 31 -2.37 1.94 -8.96
N LYS A 32 -1.51 1.52 -9.90
CA LYS A 32 -0.07 1.34 -9.63
C LYS A 32 0.59 2.66 -9.27
N ILE A 33 0.33 3.71 -10.04
CA ILE A 33 0.81 5.06 -9.75
C ILE A 33 0.25 5.53 -8.40
N GLY A 34 -1.03 5.31 -8.15
CA GLY A 34 -1.66 5.70 -6.90
C GLY A 34 -1.04 5.01 -5.68
N GLN A 35 -0.71 3.72 -5.76
CA GLN A 35 0.04 3.03 -4.69
C GLN A 35 1.41 3.66 -4.40
N MET A 36 2.05 4.27 -5.41
CA MET A 36 3.34 4.97 -5.26
C MET A 36 3.19 6.40 -4.71
N ASN A 37 1.97 6.93 -4.65
CA ASN A 37 1.71 8.28 -4.16
C ASN A 37 1.57 8.29 -2.64
N GLN A 38 2.45 9.05 -1.98
CA GLN A 38 2.31 9.48 -0.59
C GLN A 38 1.83 10.92 -0.56
N SER A 39 0.85 11.25 0.29
CA SER A 39 0.34 12.62 0.44
C SER A 39 0.18 13.03 1.90
N ASP A 40 0.29 14.33 2.16
CA ASP A 40 -0.07 14.90 3.45
C ASP A 40 -1.59 15.02 3.56
N VAL A 41 -2.18 14.57 4.68
CA VAL A 41 -3.63 14.61 4.89
C VAL A 41 -4.21 16.03 4.81
N ASN A 42 -3.42 17.04 5.18
CA ASN A 42 -3.85 18.43 5.25
C ASN A 42 -3.93 19.11 3.87
N VAL A 43 -3.35 18.50 2.83
CA VAL A 43 -3.36 19.03 1.45
C VAL A 43 -4.59 18.54 0.67
N LEU A 44 -5.20 17.44 1.10
CA LEU A 44 -6.31 16.81 0.39
C LEU A 44 -7.65 17.39 0.85
N SER A 45 -8.46 17.84 -0.11
CA SER A 45 -9.83 18.30 0.17
C SER A 45 -10.75 17.17 0.62
N ASN A 46 -10.55 15.94 0.10
CA ASN A 46 -11.31 14.75 0.45
C ASN A 46 -10.42 13.50 0.49
N PRO A 47 -9.63 13.29 1.57
CA PRO A 47 -8.70 12.16 1.67
C PRO A 47 -9.37 10.79 1.45
N ALA A 48 -10.58 10.61 1.99
CA ALA A 48 -11.29 9.33 1.93
C ALA A 48 -11.65 8.92 0.49
N GLU A 49 -12.04 9.88 -0.34
CA GLU A 49 -12.32 9.63 -1.75
C GLU A 49 -11.04 9.31 -2.53
N SER A 50 -9.96 10.07 -2.31
CA SER A 50 -8.69 9.84 -2.98
C SER A 50 -8.09 8.47 -2.66
N ILE A 51 -8.29 7.97 -1.44
CA ILE A 51 -7.92 6.59 -1.07
C ILE A 51 -8.84 5.59 -1.79
N ARG A 52 -10.16 5.81 -1.75
CA ARG A 52 -11.15 4.87 -2.30
C ARG A 52 -11.01 4.70 -3.82
N SER A 53 -10.66 5.76 -4.54
CA SER A 53 -10.42 5.71 -5.98
C SER A 53 -9.07 5.08 -6.36
N GLY A 54 -8.22 4.74 -5.37
CA GLY A 54 -6.90 4.18 -5.60
C GLY A 54 -5.86 5.20 -6.05
N ALA A 55 -6.10 6.50 -5.89
CA ALA A 55 -5.17 7.56 -6.28
C ALA A 55 -4.01 7.80 -5.28
N ILE A 56 -4.14 7.27 -4.05
CA ILE A 56 -3.17 7.42 -2.95
C ILE A 56 -2.96 6.07 -2.26
N GLY A 57 -1.70 5.68 -2.11
CA GLY A 57 -1.27 4.46 -1.43
C GLY A 57 -0.79 4.69 0.00
N SER A 58 -0.37 5.93 0.31
CA SER A 58 0.14 6.28 1.63
C SER A 58 -0.29 7.68 2.05
N LEU A 59 -0.58 7.85 3.33
CA LEU A 59 -0.73 9.15 3.96
C LEU A 59 0.39 9.38 4.97
N LEU A 60 0.81 10.64 5.12
CA LEU A 60 1.68 11.09 6.20
C LEU A 60 1.01 12.26 6.91
N SER A 61 1.12 12.32 8.23
CA SER A 61 0.59 13.42 9.03
C SER A 61 1.47 13.59 10.25
N ILE A 62 1.86 14.83 10.55
CA ILE A 62 2.51 15.18 11.81
C ILE A 62 1.41 15.65 12.76
N VAL A 63 1.21 14.93 13.86
CA VAL A 63 0.15 15.22 14.84
C VAL A 63 0.64 16.15 15.95
N ASP A 64 1.97 16.29 16.12
CA ASP A 64 2.60 17.18 17.12
C ASP A 64 4.03 17.58 16.62
N PRO A 65 4.30 18.88 16.33
CA PRO A 65 5.57 19.36 15.79
C PRO A 65 6.67 19.63 16.84
#